data_AF-A0A7J3W6W7-F1
#
_entry.id   AF-A0A7J3W6W7-F1
#
_cell.length_a   1.000
_cell.length_b   1.000
_cell.length_c   1.000
_cell.angle_alpha   90.00
_cell.angle_beta   90.00
_cell.angle_gamma   90.00
#
_symmetry.space_group_name_H-M   'P 1'
#
loop_
_entity.id
_entity.type
_entity.pdbx_description
1 polymer ?
#
loop_
_entity_poly.entity_id
_entity_poly.type
_entity_poly.pdbx_seq_one_letter_code
_entity_poly.pdbx_strand_id
1 'polypeptide(L)'
;MSLRKYWGFIKDPIYGYIKVSESEKSIIDTKVFQRLRRIRQLAGSEYVYPAANHTRFEHSLGVMYLAGFFGENSMIELSEEDRELLRVAALLHDIGHGPFSHVYEG
;
A
#
# COMPACT_ATOMS: atom_id res chain seq x y z
N MET A 1 -8.08 -4.25 -24.92
CA MET A 1 -7.59 -2.90 -24.56
C MET A 1 -8.35 -2.45 -23.31
N SER A 2 -7.96 -2.95 -22.13
CA SER A 2 -8.53 -2.48 -20.87
C SER A 2 -7.86 -1.15 -20.54
N LEU A 3 -8.60 -0.05 -20.70
CA LEU A 3 -8.16 1.27 -20.26
C LEU A 3 -8.22 1.26 -18.75
N ARG A 4 -7.09 1.00 -18.09
CA ARG A 4 -6.92 1.20 -16.65
C ARG A 4 -7.34 2.64 -16.35
N LYS A 5 -8.57 2.83 -15.87
CA LYS A 5 -9.10 4.17 -15.62
C LYS A 5 -8.32 4.76 -14.46
N TYR A 6 -7.69 5.88 -14.75
CA TYR A 6 -6.83 6.56 -13.82
C TYR A 6 -7.67 7.48 -12.93
N TRP A 7 -7.55 7.34 -11.62
CA TRP A 7 -8.29 8.16 -10.67
C TRP A 7 -7.51 9.44 -10.31
N GLY A 8 -6.24 9.30 -9.93
CA GLY A 8 -5.47 10.43 -9.42
C GLY A 8 -4.18 10.05 -8.69
N PHE A 9 -3.61 11.02 -7.99
CA PHE A 9 -2.36 10.85 -7.25
C PHE A 9 -2.58 10.95 -5.75
N ILE A 10 -1.81 10.17 -4.99
CA ILE A 10 -1.62 10.36 -3.56
C ILE A 10 -0.20 10.89 -3.34
N LYS A 11 -0.07 11.99 -2.60
CA LYS A 11 1.24 12.53 -2.22
C LYS A 11 1.81 11.72 -1.07
N ASP A 12 3.01 11.19 -1.26
CA ASP A 12 3.75 10.37 -0.32
C ASP A 12 5.12 11.03 -0.03
N PRO A 13 5.56 11.09 1.24
CA PRO A 13 6.82 11.75 1.60
C PRO A 13 8.08 11.00 1.13
N ILE A 14 7.99 9.70 0.83
CA ILE A 14 9.11 8.86 0.40
C ILE A 14 9.17 8.78 -1.12
N TYR A 15 8.01 8.55 -1.77
CA TYR A 15 7.93 8.28 -3.21
C TYR A 15 7.39 9.44 -4.05
N GLY A 16 7.05 10.58 -3.44
CA GLY A 16 6.54 11.75 -4.14
C GLY A 16 5.06 11.59 -4.53
N TYR A 17 4.75 11.31 -5.79
CA TYR A 17 3.37 11.15 -6.26
C TYR A 17 3.09 9.70 -6.65
N ILE A 18 2.29 9.01 -5.84
CA ILE A 18 1.84 7.64 -6.13
C ILE A 18 0.62 7.71 -7.05
N LYS A 19 0.75 7.14 -8.25
CA LYS A 19 -0.33 7.00 -9.23
C LYS A 19 -1.30 5.89 -8.81
N VAL A 20 -2.61 6.19 -8.80
CA VAL A 20 -3.67 5.28 -8.35
C VAL A 20 -4.76 5.11 -9.43
N SER A 21 -5.14 3.87 -9.74
CA SER A 21 -6.28 3.54 -10.62
C SER A 21 -7.64 3.61 -9.90
N GLU A 22 -8.74 3.66 -10.64
CA GLU A 22 -10.09 3.60 -10.09
C GLU A 22 -10.33 2.30 -9.28
N SER A 23 -9.79 1.17 -9.75
CA SER A 23 -9.84 -0.12 -9.05
C SER A 23 -9.11 -0.06 -7.71
N GLU A 24 -7.86 0.42 -7.69
CA GLU A 24 -7.07 0.60 -6.47
C GLU A 24 -7.77 1.57 -5.51
N LYS A 25 -8.27 2.70 -6.01
CA LYS A 25 -9.02 3.68 -5.23
C LYS A 25 -10.28 3.06 -4.61
N SER A 26 -11.02 2.23 -5.34
CA SER A 26 -12.20 1.54 -4.81
C SER A 26 -11.88 0.64 -3.61
N ILE A 27 -10.69 0.01 -3.61
CA ILE A 27 -10.18 -0.81 -2.51
C ILE A 27 -9.72 0.09 -1.35
N ILE A 28 -8.96 1.15 -1.66
CA ILE A 28 -8.43 2.10 -0.68
C ILE A 28 -9.57 2.74 0.12
N ASP A 29 -10.69 3.08 -0.52
CA ASP A 29 -11.84 3.73 0.11
C ASP A 29 -12.73 2.80 0.95
N THR A 30 -12.41 1.51 1.02
CA THR A 30 -13.14 0.58 1.89
C THR A 30 -12.83 0.82 3.37
N LYS A 31 -13.81 0.56 4.24
CA LYS A 31 -13.59 0.58 5.71
C LYS A 31 -12.47 -0.38 6.15
N VAL A 32 -12.33 -1.50 5.45
CA VAL A 32 -11.34 -2.53 5.72
C VAL A 32 -9.93 -2.00 5.47
N PHE A 33 -9.70 -1.32 4.34
CA PHE A 33 -8.39 -0.72 4.06
C PHE A 33 -8.13 0.54 4.88
N GLN A 34 -9.11 1.43 5.03
CA GLN A 34 -9.00 2.65 5.85
C GLN A 34 -8.70 2.35 7.33
N ARG A 35 -8.98 1.14 7.82
CA ARG A 35 -8.58 0.70 9.17
C ARG A 35 -7.07 0.74 9.39
N LEU A 36 -6.26 0.52 8.35
CA LEU A 36 -4.81 0.52 8.44
C LEU A 36 -4.24 1.87 8.94
N ARG A 37 -4.99 2.97 8.79
CA ARG A 37 -4.62 4.30 9.34
C ARG A 37 -4.52 4.33 10.87
N ARG A 38 -5.05 3.32 11.56
CA ARG A 38 -5.06 3.22 13.02
C ARG A 38 -4.08 2.16 13.55
N ILE A 39 -3.32 1.52 12.66
CA ILE A 39 -2.37 0.47 13.01
C ILE A 39 -0.97 1.01 12.77
N ARG A 40 -0.24 1.28 13.85
CA ARG A 40 1.15 1.72 13.78
C ARG A 40 2.00 0.68 13.08
N GLN A 41 2.91 1.11 12.21
CA GLN A 41 3.85 0.20 11.57
C GLN A 41 4.72 -0.50 12.62
N LEU A 42 5.24 0.29 13.57
CA LEU A 42 6.15 -0.10 14.63
C LEU A 42 5.51 0.17 16.00
N ALA A 43 4.51 -0.63 16.37
CA ALA A 43 3.78 -0.43 17.62
C ALA A 43 4.70 -0.36 18.86
N GLY A 44 4.49 0.66 19.69
CA GLY A 44 5.28 0.91 20.90
C GLY A 44 6.59 1.68 20.64
N SER A 45 7.10 1.67 19.41
CA SER A 45 8.33 2.40 19.08
C SER A 45 8.13 3.91 19.13
N GLU A 46 6.90 4.41 18.99
CA GLU A 46 6.58 5.83 19.12
C GLU A 46 6.91 6.40 20.52
N TYR A 47 6.95 5.56 21.55
CA TYR A 47 7.31 5.98 22.92
C TYR A 47 8.82 6.17 23.12
N VAL A 48 9.63 5.61 22.24
CA VAL A 48 11.10 5.77 22.24
C VAL A 48 11.53 6.72 21.11
N TYR A 49 10.92 6.59 19.95
CA TYR A 49 11.17 7.36 18.74
C TYR A 49 9.91 8.16 18.37
N PRO A 50 9.78 9.42 18.81
CA PRO A 50 8.55 10.20 18.65
C PRO A 50 8.20 10.49 17.18
N ALA A 51 9.12 10.27 16.23
CA ALA A 51 8.87 10.38 14.79
C ALA A 51 8.28 9.10 14.17
N ALA A 52 8.26 7.96 14.88
CA ALA A 52 7.75 6.68 14.40
C ALA A 52 6.19 6.62 14.40
N ASN A 53 5.56 7.67 13.88
CA ASN A 53 4.09 7.81 13.82
C ASN A 53 3.46 7.12 12.60
N HIS A 54 4.28 6.57 11.71
CA HIS A 54 3.78 5.99 10.47
C HIS A 54 2.91 4.75 10.74
N THR A 55 1.92 4.56 9.88
CA THR A 55 0.91 3.52 9.95
C THR A 55 1.04 2.56 8.77
N ARG A 56 0.37 1.42 8.90
CA ARG A 56 0.31 0.41 7.84
C ARG A 56 -0.35 0.96 6.56
N PHE A 57 -1.17 2.00 6.65
CA PHE A 57 -1.85 2.58 5.49
C PHE A 57 -0.88 3.14 4.45
N GLU A 58 -0.03 4.09 4.85
CA GLU A 58 0.95 4.68 3.93
C GLU A 58 2.02 3.67 3.50
N HIS A 59 2.36 2.73 4.38
CA HIS A 59 3.25 1.62 4.03
C HIS A 59 2.67 0.78 2.88
N SER A 60 1.41 0.33 3.00
CA SER A 60 0.73 -0.44 1.94
C SER A 60 0.64 0.33 0.61
N LEU A 61 0.42 1.64 0.64
CA LEU A 61 0.47 2.47 -0.57
C LEU A 61 1.87 2.49 -1.21
N GLY A 62 2.91 2.63 -0.39
CA GLY A 62 4.29 2.58 -0.83
C GLY A 62 4.68 1.22 -1.43
N VAL A 63 4.25 0.13 -0.82
CA VAL A 63 4.50 -1.24 -1.32
C VAL A 63 3.78 -1.49 -2.64
N MET A 64 2.52 -1.04 -2.79
CA MET A 64 1.80 -1.04 -4.07
C MET A 64 2.57 -0.26 -5.15
N TYR A 65 3.06 0.93 -4.82
CA TYR A 65 3.86 1.76 -5.74
C TYR A 65 5.11 1.02 -6.20
N LEU A 66 5.91 0.51 -5.26
CA LEU A 66 7.15 -0.22 -5.57
C LEU A 66 6.90 -1.49 -6.36
N ALA A 67 5.87 -2.27 -6.02
CA ALA A 67 5.51 -3.48 -6.76
C ALA A 67 5.19 -3.17 -8.22
N GLY A 68 4.44 -2.08 -8.48
CA GLY A 68 4.20 -1.59 -9.84
C GLY A 68 5.48 -1.15 -10.55
N PHE A 69 6.31 -0.36 -9.88
CA PHE A 69 7.60 0.09 -10.42
C PHE A 69 8.48 -1.10 -10.82
N PHE A 70 8.63 -2.10 -9.95
CA PHE A 70 9.41 -3.29 -10.27
C PHE A 70 8.75 -4.15 -11.34
N GLY A 71 7.42 -4.30 -11.33
CA GLY A 71 6.70 -5.05 -12.37
C GLY A 71 6.82 -4.44 -13.77
N GLU A 72 6.97 -3.11 -13.86
CA GLU A 72 7.23 -2.40 -15.12
C GLU A 72 8.70 -2.50 -15.56
N ASN A 73 9.63 -2.58 -14.61
CA ASN A 73 11.09 -2.55 -14.85
C ASN A 73 11.76 -3.93 -14.71
N SER A 74 11.00 -5.01 -14.58
CA SER A 74 11.54 -6.37 -14.47
C SER A 74 11.94 -6.91 -15.84
N MET A 75 12.85 -7.90 -15.86
CA MET A 75 13.20 -8.64 -17.09
C MET A 75 12.08 -9.56 -17.58
N ILE A 76 11.01 -9.71 -16.80
CA ILE A 76 9.85 -10.54 -17.12
C ILE A 76 8.74 -9.60 -17.62
N GLU A 77 8.27 -9.85 -18.84
CA GLU A 77 7.09 -9.13 -19.36
C GLU A 77 5.84 -9.62 -18.64
N LEU A 78 5.28 -8.76 -17.79
CA LEU A 78 3.98 -8.96 -17.18
C LEU A 78 2.88 -8.40 -18.08
N SER A 79 1.78 -9.13 -18.21
CA SER A 79 0.58 -8.58 -18.84
C SER A 79 0.03 -7.40 -18.02
N GLU A 80 -0.78 -6.54 -18.64
CA GLU A 80 -1.42 -5.44 -17.92
C GLU A 80 -2.30 -5.94 -16.75
N GLU A 81 -2.93 -7.10 -16.92
CA GLU A 81 -3.73 -7.74 -15.87
C GLU A 81 -2.85 -8.23 -14.71
N ASP A 82 -1.71 -8.88 -15.01
CA ASP A 82 -0.77 -9.32 -13.98
C ASP A 82 -0.13 -8.14 -13.24
N ARG A 83 0.13 -7.02 -13.94
CA ARG A 83 0.63 -5.78 -13.32
C ARG A 83 -0.39 -5.19 -12.35
N GLU A 84 -1.67 -5.18 -12.74
CA GLU A 84 -2.74 -4.74 -11.86
C GLU A 84 -2.89 -5.67 -10.66
N LEU A 85 -2.88 -6.99 -10.89
CA LEU A 85 -2.97 -7.99 -9.83
C LEU A 85 -1.79 -7.89 -8.85
N LEU A 86 -0.56 -7.72 -9.36
CA LEU A 86 0.64 -7.54 -8.55
C LEU A 86 0.50 -6.32 -7.63
N ARG A 87 0.04 -5.20 -8.17
CA ARG A 87 -0.16 -3.97 -7.40
C ARG A 87 -1.27 -4.11 -6.35
N VAL A 88 -2.39 -4.74 -6.70
CA VAL A 88 -3.49 -4.99 -5.75
C VAL A 88 -3.07 -5.96 -4.66
N ALA A 89 -2.34 -7.02 -4.99
CA ALA A 89 -1.78 -7.96 -4.00
C ALA A 89 -0.82 -7.24 -3.05
N ALA A 90 0.08 -6.41 -3.59
CA ALA A 90 0.98 -5.57 -2.81
C ALA A 90 0.25 -4.55 -1.93
N LEU A 91 -0.84 -3.95 -2.42
CA LEU A 91 -1.69 -3.06 -1.64
C LEU A 91 -2.31 -3.78 -0.44
N LEU A 92 -2.80 -5.01 -0.65
CA LEU A 92 -3.54 -5.77 0.36
C LEU A 92 -2.65 -6.63 1.27
N HIS A 93 -1.33 -6.69 1.07
CA HIS A 93 -0.47 -7.64 1.79
C HIS A 93 -0.55 -7.51 3.33
N ASP A 94 -0.77 -6.29 3.83
CA ASP A 94 -0.85 -5.97 5.25
C ASP A 94 -2.29 -5.88 5.79
N ILE A 95 -3.31 -6.23 4.99
CA ILE A 95 -4.72 -6.05 5.35
C ILE A 95 -5.13 -6.86 6.59
N GLY A 96 -4.45 -7.99 6.81
CA GLY A 96 -4.70 -8.91 7.92
C GLY A 96 -4.14 -8.47 9.27
N HIS A 97 -3.29 -7.43 9.33
CA HIS A 97 -2.63 -7.07 10.59
C HIS A 97 -3.63 -6.63 11.67
N GLY A 98 -3.43 -7.16 12.87
CA GLY A 98 -4.17 -6.82 14.09
C GLY A 98 -3.70 -5.51 14.75
N PRO A 99 -4.43 -5.02 15.77
CA PRO A 99 -3.89 -4.00 16.67
C PRO A 99 -2.58 -4.49 17.31
N PHE A 100 -1.61 -3.58 17.47
CA PHE A 100 -0.23 -3.85 17.88
C PHE A 100 0.67 -4.62 16.88
N SER A 101 0.24 -4.80 15.61
CA SER A 101 1.04 -5.44 14.54
C SER A 101 1.70 -6.75 15.03
N HIS A 102 3.03 -6.88 14.93
CA HIS A 102 3.76 -8.09 15.30
C HIS A 102 3.75 -8.40 16.81
N VAL A 103 3.34 -7.47 17.68
CA VAL A 103 3.14 -7.78 19.11
C VAL A 103 1.92 -8.70 19.31
N TYR A 104 0.99 -8.75 18.34
CA TYR A 104 -0.15 -9.67 18.35
C TYR A 104 0.17 -11.03 17.70
N GLU A 105 1.27 -11.13 16.95
CA GLU A 105 1.69 -12.34 16.23
C GLU A 105 2.81 -13.12 16.97
N GLY A 106 3.23 -12.63 18.15
CA GLY A 106 4.23 -13.25 19.02
C GLY A 106 3.65 -14.27 19.99
#